data_AF-A0A259F254-F1
#
_entry.id   AF-A0A259F254-F1
#
_cell.length_a   1.000
_cell.length_b   1.000
_cell.length_c   1.000
_cell.angle_alpha   90.00
_cell.angle_beta   90.00
_cell.angle_gamma   90.00
#
_symmetry.space_group_name_H-M   'P 1'
#
loop_
_entity.id
_entity.type
_entity.pdbx_description
1 polymer ?
#
loop_
_entity_poly.entity_id
_entity_poly.type
_entity_poly.pdbx_seq_one_letter_code
_entity_poly.pdbx_strand_id
1 'polypeptide(L)'
;MLIAKSLGDLCDSLVFVGGCATGLLLTTPRAQAIRATQDVDVVVHALSSADYHAIEKAVEARGFKHDLSPEAPICRWVLQGVALDLMPSQPGILGFHNRWYPLAIETAAQIKLPNGMSIRRRASCGAISPPRSMPCSKIAIF
;
A
#
# COMPACT_ATOMS: atom_id res chain seq x y z
N MET A 1 10.99 -0.16 8.37
CA MET A 1 9.68 0.19 8.98
C MET A 1 9.42 1.71 9.02
N LEU A 2 10.06 2.52 8.17
CA LEU A 2 9.89 3.99 8.19
C LEU A 2 8.46 4.40 7.82
N ILE A 3 7.93 3.89 6.70
CA ILE A 3 6.63 4.31 6.15
C ILE A 3 5.46 4.06 7.10
N ALA A 4 5.27 2.81 7.58
CA ALA A 4 4.19 2.49 8.51
C ALA A 4 4.26 3.32 9.81
N LYS A 5 5.47 3.54 10.34
CA LYS A 5 5.67 4.38 11.52
C LYS A 5 5.27 5.83 11.26
N SER A 6 5.66 6.39 10.12
CA SER A 6 5.34 7.76 9.76
C SER A 6 3.87 7.96 9.40
N LEU A 7 3.21 6.94 8.84
CA LEU A 7 1.76 6.94 8.59
C LEU A 7 0.95 6.89 9.90
N GLY A 8 1.45 6.20 10.92
CA GLY A 8 0.80 6.16 12.23
C GLY A 8 -0.61 5.56 12.16
N ASP A 9 -1.57 6.25 12.75
CA ASP A 9 -3.01 5.95 12.75
C ASP A 9 -3.65 5.90 11.35
N LEU A 10 -3.04 6.49 10.31
CA LEU A 10 -3.54 6.30 8.94
C LEU A 10 -3.47 4.84 8.49
N CYS A 11 -2.62 4.01 9.11
CA CYS A 11 -2.53 2.59 8.79
C CYS A 11 -3.86 1.83 8.96
N ASP A 12 -4.82 2.37 9.73
CA ASP A 12 -6.14 1.78 9.91
C ASP A 12 -7.07 2.02 8.70
N SER A 13 -6.84 3.13 8.00
CA SER A 13 -7.58 3.54 6.80
C SER A 13 -6.91 3.09 5.49
N LEU A 14 -5.68 2.57 5.58
CA LEU A 14 -4.87 2.17 4.44
C LEU A 14 -4.69 0.66 4.38
N VAL A 15 -4.67 0.12 3.17
CA VAL A 15 -4.42 -1.30 2.91
C VAL A 15 -3.14 -1.44 2.12
N PHE A 16 -2.13 -2.09 2.70
CA PHE A 16 -0.86 -2.33 2.05
C PHE A 16 -1.00 -3.44 0.99
N VAL A 17 -0.65 -3.12 -0.26
CA VAL A 17 -0.87 -3.97 -1.45
C VAL A 17 0.39 -4.13 -2.31
N GLY A 18 1.41 -4.82 -1.83
CA GLY A 18 2.60 -5.06 -2.66
C GLY A 18 3.47 -6.20 -2.15
N GLY A 19 4.42 -6.64 -2.98
CA GLY A 19 5.46 -7.60 -2.57
C GLY A 19 6.26 -7.11 -1.35
N CYS A 20 6.42 -5.78 -1.24
CA CYS A 20 7.05 -5.11 -0.11
C CYS A 20 6.20 -5.08 1.17
N ALA A 21 4.91 -5.39 1.15
CA ALA A 21 4.16 -5.62 2.41
C ALA A 21 4.67 -6.87 3.15
N THR A 22 5.43 -7.73 2.47
CA THR A 22 6.19 -8.84 3.08
C THR A 22 7.64 -8.43 3.37
N GLY A 23 8.29 -7.63 2.50
CA GLY A 23 9.64 -7.09 2.74
C GLY A 23 9.74 -6.12 3.93
N LEU A 24 8.69 -5.34 4.21
CA LEU A 24 8.56 -4.48 5.40
C LEU A 24 8.47 -5.27 6.71
N LEU A 25 8.15 -6.57 6.64
CA LEU A 25 8.02 -7.50 7.77
C LEU A 25 9.25 -8.40 7.97
N LEU A 26 10.11 -8.51 6.96
CA LEU A 26 11.26 -9.39 6.99
C LEU A 26 12.50 -8.62 7.44
N THR A 27 12.72 -8.58 8.75
CA THR A 27 14.03 -8.29 9.34
C THR A 27 14.97 -9.49 9.22
N THR A 28 15.08 -10.10 8.03
CA THR A 28 16.02 -11.19 7.76
C THR A 28 16.97 -10.76 6.65
N PRO A 29 18.30 -10.81 6.87
CA PRO A 29 19.32 -10.47 5.87
C PRO A 29 19.15 -11.21 4.53
N ARG A 30 18.45 -12.35 4.54
CA ARG A 30 18.22 -13.21 3.38
C ARG A 30 17.08 -12.75 2.45
N ALA A 31 16.29 -11.75 2.82
CA ALA A 31 15.22 -11.20 1.97
C ALA A 31 15.74 -10.34 0.80
N GLN A 32 17.06 -10.11 0.75
CA GLN A 32 17.75 -9.29 -0.26
C GLN A 32 17.68 -9.81 -1.71
N ALA A 33 17.15 -11.01 -1.96
CA ALA A 33 17.09 -11.61 -3.29
C ALA A 33 15.74 -11.44 -4.01
N ILE A 34 14.71 -10.93 -3.33
CA ILE A 34 13.45 -10.53 -3.98
C ILE A 34 13.64 -9.06 -4.32
N ARG A 35 13.52 -8.67 -5.60
CA ARG A 35 13.65 -7.27 -6.05
C ARG A 35 12.83 -6.40 -5.10
N ALA A 36 13.50 -5.74 -4.16
CA ALA A 36 12.86 -4.81 -3.25
C ALA A 36 12.48 -3.63 -4.13
N THR A 37 11.23 -3.63 -4.59
CA THR A 37 10.64 -2.45 -5.20
C THR A 37 10.77 -1.34 -4.15
N GLN A 38 11.38 -0.22 -4.55
CA GLN A 38 11.80 0.87 -3.66
C GLN A 38 10.59 1.67 -3.11
N ASP A 39 9.40 1.28 -3.53
CA ASP A 39 8.10 1.84 -3.25
C ASP A 39 7.25 0.93 -2.35
N VAL A 40 6.40 1.57 -1.56
CA VAL A 40 5.38 0.94 -0.73
C VAL A 40 4.02 1.26 -1.33
N ASP A 41 3.32 0.25 -1.80
CA ASP A 41 1.98 0.41 -2.35
C ASP A 41 0.89 0.36 -1.26
N VAL A 42 0.05 1.38 -1.20
CA VAL A 42 -1.12 1.43 -0.32
C VAL A 42 -2.38 1.82 -1.08
N VAL A 43 -3.50 1.17 -0.73
CA VAL A 43 -4.83 1.51 -1.22
C VAL A 43 -5.61 2.17 -0.09
N VAL A 44 -6.27 3.28 -0.40
CA VAL A 44 -7.22 3.93 0.49
C VAL A 44 -8.66 3.72 0.02
N HIS A 45 -9.55 3.44 0.97
CA HIS A 45 -10.98 3.40 0.70
C HIS A 45 -11.54 4.83 0.60
N ALA A 46 -11.35 5.46 -0.55
CA ALA A 46 -11.94 6.75 -0.91
C ALA A 46 -13.11 6.53 -1.88
N LEU A 47 -14.28 7.09 -1.57
CA LEU A 47 -15.49 7.00 -2.39
C LEU A 47 -15.62 8.19 -3.36
N SER A 48 -14.94 9.30 -3.05
CA SER A 48 -14.91 10.52 -3.85
C SER A 48 -13.49 11.10 -3.91
N SER A 49 -13.27 12.03 -4.86
CA SER A 49 -12.01 12.79 -4.92
C SER A 49 -11.80 13.66 -3.68
N ALA A 50 -12.87 14.10 -3.02
CA ALA A 50 -12.79 14.86 -1.77
C ALA A 50 -12.25 13.98 -0.62
N ASP A 51 -12.74 12.73 -0.51
CA ASP A 51 -12.24 11.78 0.50
C ASP A 51 -10.76 11.47 0.27
N TYR A 52 -10.39 11.26 -1.00
CA TYR A 52 -9.01 11.01 -1.37
C TYR A 52 -8.11 12.20 -1.01
N HIS A 53 -8.52 13.42 -1.35
CA HIS A 53 -7.76 14.63 -1.04
C HIS A 53 -7.61 14.89 0.47
N ALA A 54 -8.59 14.50 1.29
CA ALA A 54 -8.46 14.55 2.75
C ALA A 54 -7.34 13.64 3.27
N ILE A 55 -7.18 12.46 2.65
CA ILE A 55 -6.11 11.52 2.98
C ILE A 55 -4.76 12.04 2.49
N GLU A 56 -4.70 12.63 1.30
CA GLU A 56 -3.49 13.29 0.79
C GLU A 56 -2.98 14.36 1.76
N LYS A 57 -3.87 15.23 2.26
CA LYS A 57 -3.52 16.23 3.29
C LYS A 57 -2.99 15.59 4.57
N ALA A 58 -3.59 14.48 4.99
CA ALA A 58 -3.14 13.76 6.18
C ALA A 58 -1.76 13.12 5.99
N VAL A 59 -1.47 12.61 4.79
CA VAL A 59 -0.15 12.08 4.40
C VAL A 59 0.88 13.20 4.33
N GLU A 60 0.54 14.33 3.71
CA GLU A 60 1.38 15.53 3.65
C GLU A 60 1.72 16.06 5.06
N ALA A 61 0.75 16.12 5.97
CA ALA A 61 0.94 16.53 7.36
C ALA A 61 1.92 15.63 8.14
N ARG A 62 2.17 14.41 7.66
CA ARG A 62 3.16 13.46 8.22
C ARG A 62 4.54 13.59 7.57
N GLY A 63 4.74 14.62 6.75
CA GLY A 63 6.02 14.99 6.14
C GLY A 63 6.30 14.31 4.79
N PHE A 64 5.34 13.58 4.24
CA PHE A 64 5.42 13.06 2.89
C PHE A 64 5.25 14.19 1.88
N LYS A 65 5.93 14.09 0.73
CA LYS A 65 5.81 15.04 -0.37
C LYS A 65 5.50 14.33 -1.66
N HIS A 66 4.68 14.92 -2.53
CA HIS A 66 4.53 14.39 -3.87
C HIS A 66 5.89 14.31 -4.59
N ASP A 67 6.09 13.23 -5.32
CA ASP A 67 7.19 13.13 -6.27
C ASP A 67 6.84 13.95 -7.52
N LEU A 68 7.57 15.04 -7.72
CA LEU A 68 7.39 15.94 -8.85
C LEU A 68 8.35 15.62 -10.01
N SER A 69 9.04 14.48 -9.95
CA SER A 69 9.93 14.05 -11.03
C SER A 69 9.12 13.81 -12.31
N PRO A 70 9.65 14.10 -13.51
CA PRO A 70 8.89 14.05 -14.76
C PRO A 70 8.25 12.69 -15.09
N GLU A 71 8.82 11.59 -14.59
CA GLU A 71 8.34 10.22 -14.81
C GLU A 71 7.62 9.63 -13.58
N ALA A 72 7.48 10.41 -12.50
CA ALA A 72 6.86 9.93 -11.29
C ALA A 72 5.34 9.77 -11.47
N PRO A 73 4.75 8.65 -11.02
CA PRO A 73 3.30 8.50 -10.95
C PRO A 73 2.69 9.61 -10.09
N ILE A 74 1.52 10.13 -10.48
CA ILE A 74 0.81 11.18 -9.73
C ILE A 74 0.44 10.76 -8.29
N CYS A 75 0.31 9.44 -8.06
CA CYS A 75 0.04 8.87 -6.75
C CYS A 75 1.29 8.70 -5.87
N ARG A 76 2.48 9.05 -6.36
CA ARG A 76 3.74 8.81 -5.67
C ARG A 76 4.05 9.91 -4.67
N TRP A 77 4.30 9.47 -3.46
CA TRP A 77 4.77 10.26 -2.33
C TRP A 77 6.16 9.80 -1.91
N VAL A 78 6.98 10.71 -1.39
CA VAL A 78 8.33 10.41 -0.93
C VAL A 78 8.49 10.89 0.51
N LEU A 79 9.07 10.03 1.33
CA LEU A 79 9.53 10.36 2.66
C LEU A 79 10.96 9.84 2.86
N GLN A 80 11.91 10.77 3.08
CA GLN A 80 13.32 10.44 3.33
C GLN A 80 13.92 9.47 2.29
N GLY A 81 13.56 9.66 1.01
CA GLY A 81 14.04 8.84 -0.10
C GLY A 81 13.31 7.51 -0.30
N VAL A 82 12.28 7.21 0.50
CA VAL A 82 11.43 6.03 0.31
C VAL A 82 10.13 6.44 -0.37
N ALA A 83 9.76 5.75 -1.45
CA ALA A 83 8.53 6.01 -2.18
C ALA A 83 7.32 5.30 -1.54
N LEU A 84 6.15 5.94 -1.63
CA LEU A 84 4.85 5.46 -1.20
C LEU A 84 3.85 5.78 -2.30
N ASP A 85 3.27 4.77 -2.92
CA ASP A 85 2.24 4.94 -3.94
C ASP A 85 0.86 4.83 -3.26
N LEU A 86 0.16 5.96 -3.17
CA LEU A 86 -1.16 6.07 -2.53
C LEU A 86 -2.26 6.00 -3.58
N MET A 87 -3.03 4.92 -3.61
CA MET A 87 -3.99 4.66 -4.67
C MET A 87 -5.44 4.65 -4.14
N PRO A 88 -6.40 5.30 -4.81
CA PRO A 88 -7.80 5.27 -4.42
C PRO A 88 -8.48 3.95 -4.79
N SER A 89 -9.47 3.54 -4.01
CA SER A 89 -10.23 2.30 -4.25
C SER A 89 -11.23 2.38 -5.42
N GLN A 90 -11.73 3.58 -5.73
CA GLN A 90 -12.76 3.79 -6.74
C GLN A 90 -12.17 4.29 -8.06
N PRO A 91 -12.74 3.87 -9.21
CA PRO A 91 -12.37 4.42 -10.51
C PRO A 91 -12.72 5.91 -10.61
N GLY A 92 -11.95 6.64 -11.43
CA GLY A 92 -12.23 8.04 -11.78
C GLY A 92 -11.64 9.08 -10.85
N ILE A 93 -11.01 8.70 -9.73
CA ILE A 93 -10.37 9.66 -8.80
C ILE A 93 -9.03 10.17 -9.35
N LEU A 94 -8.14 9.27 -9.78
CA LEU A 94 -6.83 9.62 -10.36
C LEU A 94 -6.74 9.42 -11.89
N GLY A 95 -7.87 9.12 -12.54
CA GLY A 95 -7.91 8.82 -13.99
C GLY A 95 -7.41 7.42 -14.37
N PHE A 96 -6.79 6.67 -13.45
CA PHE A 96 -6.50 5.24 -13.57
C PHE A 96 -7.16 4.46 -12.42
N HIS A 97 -7.43 3.18 -12.65
CA HIS A 97 -8.02 2.31 -11.64
C HIS A 97 -7.55 0.88 -11.79
N ASN A 98 -7.40 0.20 -10.66
CA ASN A 98 -7.16 -1.23 -10.63
C ASN A 98 -8.41 -1.92 -10.10
N ARG A 99 -9.00 -2.78 -10.94
CA ARG A 99 -10.21 -3.54 -10.58
C ARG A 99 -10.06 -4.42 -9.33
N TRP A 100 -8.83 -4.67 -8.87
CA TRP A 100 -8.54 -5.49 -7.71
C TRP A 100 -8.48 -4.73 -6.38
N TYR A 101 -8.49 -3.39 -6.38
CA TYR A 101 -8.43 -2.59 -5.15
C TYR A 101 -9.63 -2.79 -4.21
N PRO A 102 -10.89 -2.86 -4.69
CA PRO A 102 -12.02 -3.17 -3.81
C PRO A 102 -11.84 -4.51 -3.09
N LEU A 103 -11.43 -5.55 -3.82
CA LEU A 103 -11.16 -6.86 -3.25
C LEU A 103 -9.98 -6.85 -2.26
N ALA A 104 -8.94 -6.05 -2.54
CA ALA A 104 -7.82 -5.91 -1.62
C ALA A 104 -8.26 -5.29 -0.28
N ILE A 105 -9.20 -4.34 -0.30
CA ILE A 105 -9.78 -3.75 0.91
C ILE A 105 -10.64 -4.75 1.66
N GLU A 106 -11.50 -5.48 0.96
CA GLU A 106 -12.41 -6.48 1.52
C GLU A 106 -11.66 -7.64 2.18
N THR A 107 -10.56 -8.09 1.57
CA THR A 107 -9.75 -9.22 2.05
C THR A 107 -8.54 -8.80 2.90
N ALA A 108 -8.49 -7.53 3.30
CA ALA A 108 -7.41 -7.03 4.14
C ALA A 108 -7.50 -7.61 5.56
N ALA A 109 -6.42 -8.23 6.02
CA ALA A 109 -6.27 -8.70 7.40
C ALA A 109 -5.37 -7.74 8.18
N GLN A 110 -5.72 -7.52 9.46
CA GLN A 110 -4.85 -6.78 10.37
C GLN A 110 -3.67 -7.66 10.78
N ILE A 111 -2.46 -7.11 10.69
CA ILE A 111 -1.24 -7.76 11.15
C ILE A 111 -0.54 -6.88 12.17
N LYS A 112 -0.01 -7.49 13.23
CA LYS A 112 0.87 -6.82 14.17
C LYS A 112 2.30 -6.84 13.67
N LEU A 113 2.90 -5.66 13.62
CA LEU A 113 4.30 -5.46 13.32
C LEU A 113 5.16 -5.74 14.57
N PRO A 114 6.45 -6.11 14.42
CA PRO A 114 7.36 -6.35 15.56
C PRO A 114 7.49 -5.18 16.54
N ASN A 115 7.21 -3.96 16.09
CA ASN A 115 7.22 -2.74 16.91
C ASN A 115 5.88 -2.46 17.63
N GLY A 116 4.93 -3.40 17.59
CA GLY A 116 3.61 -3.29 18.24
C GLY A 116 2.53 -2.58 17.43
N MET A 117 2.88 -1.92 16.32
CA MET A 117 1.90 -1.27 15.44
C MET A 117 1.06 -2.29 14.69
N SER A 118 -0.17 -1.92 14.33
CA SER A 118 -1.01 -2.72 13.45
C SER A 118 -1.08 -2.08 12.08
N ILE A 119 -1.07 -2.89 11.03
CA ILE A 119 -1.37 -2.44 9.67
C ILE A 119 -2.40 -3.38 9.05
N ARG A 120 -3.20 -2.87 8.10
CA ARG A 120 -4.06 -3.71 7.27
C ARG A 120 -3.31 -4.10 6.01
N ARG A 121 -3.22 -5.41 5.74
CA ARG A 121 -2.54 -5.95 4.57
C ARG A 121 -3.45 -6.93 3.88
N ARG A 122 -3.45 -6.94 2.55
CA ARG A 122 -4.09 -8.05 1.80
C ARG A 122 -3.47 -9.39 2.25
N ALA A 123 -4.29 -10.38 2.59
CA ALA A 123 -3.80 -11.71 2.94
C ALA A 123 -3.05 -12.32 1.74
N SER A 124 -1.85 -12.85 1.96
CA SER A 124 -1.21 -13.72 0.98
C SER A 124 -1.96 -15.06 0.95
N CYS A 125 -1.99 -15.70 -0.22
CA CYS A 125 -2.75 -16.91 -0.54
C CYS A 125 -2.56 -18.11 0.43
N GLY A 126 -1.63 -18.05 1.39
CA GLY A 126 -1.43 -19.09 2.41
C GLY A 126 -2.32 -19.00 3.65
N ALA A 127 -3.02 -17.89 3.88
CA ALA A 127 -3.81 -17.68 5.12
C ALA A 127 -5.33 -17.75 4.94
N ILE A 128 -5.82 -17.72 3.70
CA ILE A 128 -7.25 -17.78 3.38
C ILE A 128 -7.38 -18.59 2.09
N SER A 129 -8.14 -19.68 2.11
CA SER A 129 -8.46 -20.46 0.91
C SER A 129 -9.05 -19.52 -0.16
N PRO A 130 -8.42 -19.36 -1.33
CA PRO A 130 -8.93 -18.44 -2.33
C PRO A 130 -10.26 -18.97 -2.91
N PRO A 131 -11.20 -18.10 -3.31
CA PRO A 131 -12.28 -18.51 -4.19
C PRO A 131 -11.65 -19.11 -5.47
N ARG A 132 -12.21 -20.24 -5.93
CA ARG A 132 -11.64 -21.19 -6.93
C ARG A 132 -11.24 -20.62 -8.30
N SER A 133 -11.29 -19.30 -8.52
CA SER A 133 -11.10 -18.65 -9.82
C SER A 133 -9.84 -17.78 -9.94
N MET A 134 -8.95 -17.72 -8.95
CA MET A 134 -7.75 -16.87 -9.02
C MET A 134 -6.43 -17.66 -9.18
N PRO A 135 -5.72 -17.52 -10.32
CA PRO A 135 -4.36 -18.01 -10.44
C PRO A 135 -3.38 -17.13 -9.65
N CYS A 136 -2.59 -17.78 -8.78
CA CYS A 136 -1.60 -17.18 -7.87
C CYS A 136 -0.54 -16.31 -8.58
N SER A 137 -0.34 -16.52 -9.89
CA SER A 137 0.68 -15.86 -10.72
C SER A 137 0.34 -14.43 -11.16
N LYS A 138 -0.89 -13.94 -10.95
CA LYS A 138 -1.25 -12.51 -11.20
C LYS A 138 -1.11 -11.62 -9.96
N ILE A 139 -0.65 -12.17 -8.83
CA ILE A 139 -0.51 -11.46 -7.55
C ILE A 139 0.81 -10.65 -7.48
N ALA A 140 1.74 -10.87 -8.41
CA ALA A 140 3.12 -10.37 -8.32
C ALA A 140 3.52 -9.34 -9.40
N ILE A 141 2.57 -8.70 -10.07
CA ILE A 141 2.88 -7.66 -11.07
C ILE A 141 1.95 -6.47 -10.84
N PHE A 142 2.30 -5.69 -9.84
CA PHE A 142 2.28 -4.23 -9.91
C PHE A 142 3.69 -3.79 -9.57
#